data_AF-A0AAV6ZRM0-F1
#
_entry.id   AF-A0AAV6ZRM0-F1
#
_cell.length_a   1.000
_cell.length_b   1.000
_cell.length_c   1.000
_cell.angle_alpha   90.00
_cell.angle_beta   90.00
_cell.angle_gamma   90.00
#
_symmetry.space_group_name_H-M   'P 1'
#
loop_
_entity.id
_entity.type
_entity.pdbx_description
1 polymer ?
#
loop_
_entity_poly.entity_id
_entity_poly.type
_entity_poly.pdbx_seq_one_letter_code
_entity_poly.pdbx_strand_id
1 'polypeptide(L)' 'MAFLWFVSCLALLGSTYGCGVPSIRPVVSGYARVVNGENAVSGSWPWQVSLQDSTGFHFCGGSLINSLWVVTAAHCGVT' A
#
# COMPACT_ATOMS: atom_id res chain seq x y z
N MET A 1 18.71 10.13 -32.28
CA MET A 1 18.88 10.92 -31.03
C MET A 1 17.53 11.20 -30.36
N ALA A 2 16.47 11.58 -31.09
CA ALA A 2 15.12 11.76 -30.54
C ALA A 2 14.47 10.48 -29.98
N PHE A 3 14.69 9.32 -30.60
CA PHE A 3 14.11 8.04 -30.17
C PHE A 3 14.53 7.62 -28.76
N LEU A 4 15.81 7.84 -28.40
CA LEU A 4 16.33 7.55 -27.06
C LEU A 4 15.73 8.48 -26.00
N TRP A 5 15.45 9.74 -26.35
CA TRP A 5 14.75 10.69 -25.48
C TRP A 5 13.29 10.28 -25.26
N PHE A 6 12.58 9.85 -26.31
CA PHE A 6 11.20 9.35 -26.18
C PHE A 6 11.13 8.08 -25.31
N VAL A 7 12.03 7.13 -25.50
CA VAL A 7 12.10 5.89 -24.71
C VAL A 7 12.46 6.19 -23.25
N SER A 8 13.43 7.09 -23.01
CA SER A 8 13.77 7.53 -21.65
C SER A 8 12.60 8.23 -20.97
N CYS A 9 11.84 9.06 -21.69
CA CYS A 9 10.67 9.75 -21.15
C CYS A 9 9.53 8.77 -20.83
N LEU A 10 9.28 7.78 -21.69
CA LEU A 10 8.28 6.73 -21.44
C LEU A 10 8.62 5.88 -20.21
N ALA A 11 9.88 5.50 -20.04
CA ALA A 11 10.35 4.74 -18.89
C ALA A 11 10.22 5.52 -17.57
N LEU A 12 10.50 6.83 -17.61
CA LEU A 12 10.34 7.70 -16.45
C LEU A 12 8.87 7.90 -16.06
N LEU A 13 7.96 8.04 -17.03
CA LEU A 13 6.51 8.14 -16.76
C LEU A 13 5.94 6.84 -16.16
N GLY A 14 6.34 5.67 -16.67
CA GLY A 14 5.88 4.38 -16.11
C GLY A 14 6.23 4.19 -14.62
N SER A 15 7.26 4.89 -14.14
CA SER A 15 7.73 4.80 -12.75
C SER A 15 6.84 5.57 -11.77
N THR A 16 6.11 6.60 -12.21
CA THR A 16 5.24 7.42 -11.36
C THR A 16 3.83 6.86 -11.21
N TYR A 17 3.43 5.94 -12.09
CA TYR A 17 2.11 5.29 -12.07
C TYR A 17 2.15 3.85 -11.52
N GLY A 18 3.29 3.41 -10.96
CA GLY A 18 3.44 2.08 -10.36
C GLY A 18 2.79 1.96 -8.98
N CYS A 19 2.35 0.76 -8.61
CA CYS A 19 1.87 0.42 -7.27
C CYS A 19 2.96 -0.32 -6.46
N GLY A 20 2.77 -0.46 -5.14
CA GLY A 20 3.67 -1.24 -4.28
C GLY A 20 4.98 -0.55 -3.87
N VAL A 21 5.20 0.70 -4.28
CA VAL A 21 6.36 1.51 -3.86
C VAL A 21 5.90 2.62 -2.92
N PRO A 22 6.17 2.53 -1.61
CA PRO A 22 5.71 3.53 -0.66
C PRO A 22 6.59 4.80 -0.71
N SER A 23 5.97 5.97 -0.52
CA SER A 23 6.69 7.25 -0.43
C SER A 23 7.55 7.35 0.84
N ILE A 24 7.13 6.66 1.91
CA ILE A 24 7.87 6.48 3.16
C ILE A 24 8.35 5.03 3.21
N ARG A 25 9.66 4.81 3.21
CA ARG A 25 10.20 3.44 3.23
C ARG A 25 9.92 2.76 4.59
N PRO A 26 9.45 1.50 4.60
CA PRO A 26 9.32 0.76 5.85
C PRO A 26 10.70 0.47 6.43
N VAL A 27 10.82 0.59 7.73
CA VAL A 27 11.97 0.10 8.49
C VAL A 27 11.53 -1.23 9.09
N VAL A 28 12.16 -2.32 8.66
CA VAL A 28 11.91 -3.67 9.16
C VAL A 28 13.20 -4.14 9.83
N SER A 29 13.21 -4.16 11.16
CA SER A 29 14.39 -4.49 11.97
C SER A 29 14.46 -5.98 12.35
N GLY A 30 13.40 -6.75 12.08
CA GLY A 30 13.15 -8.07 12.68
C GLY A 30 13.10 -9.30 11.75
N TYR A 31 14.00 -9.49 10.79
CA TYR A 31 14.03 -10.68 9.93
C TYR A 31 14.33 -12.04 10.64
N ALA A 32 14.48 -12.08 11.97
CA ALA A 32 14.82 -13.32 12.67
C ALA A 32 14.27 -13.44 14.11
N ARG A 33 12.96 -13.77 14.28
CA ARG A 33 12.29 -14.35 15.50
C ARG A 33 11.30 -13.45 16.30
N VAL A 34 10.39 -12.71 15.68
CA VAL A 34 9.50 -11.77 16.42
C VAL A 34 8.12 -12.36 16.79
N VAL A 35 7.76 -12.31 18.08
CA VAL A 35 6.38 -12.49 18.59
C VAL A 35 5.77 -11.10 18.79
N ASN A 36 4.54 -10.87 18.32
CA ASN A 36 3.81 -9.57 18.28
C ASN A 36 4.32 -8.48 17.31
N GLY A 37 5.41 -8.73 16.56
CA GLY A 37 5.90 -7.81 15.53
C GLY A 37 6.57 -6.54 16.08
N GLU A 38 6.68 -5.52 15.23
CA GLU A 38 7.16 -4.17 15.55
C GLU A 38 6.20 -3.12 14.99
N ASN A 39 6.15 -1.94 15.61
CA ASN A 39 5.34 -0.84 15.08
C ASN A 39 5.90 -0.37 13.73
N ALA A 40 5.02 -0.24 12.74
CA ALA A 40 5.39 0.32 11.45
C ALA A 40 5.71 1.81 11.54
N VAL A 41 6.63 2.27 10.69
CA VAL A 41 6.81 3.71 10.43
C VAL A 41 5.48 4.25 9.87
N SER A 42 4.96 5.32 10.46
CA SER A 42 3.67 5.90 10.04
C SER A 42 3.66 6.20 8.53
N GLY A 43 2.64 5.71 7.82
CA GLY A 43 2.49 5.86 6.37
C GLY A 43 3.39 4.98 5.50
N SER A 44 4.26 4.14 6.09
CA SER A 44 5.16 3.27 5.30
C SER A 44 4.48 2.09 4.60
N TRP A 45 3.22 1.82 4.94
CA TRP A 45 2.33 0.85 4.29
C TRP A 45 1.09 1.56 3.74
N PRO A 46 1.24 2.36 2.66
CA PRO A 46 0.22 3.31 2.23
C PRO A 46 -1.05 2.65 1.67
N TRP A 47 -0.97 1.37 1.32
CA TRP A 47 -2.14 0.60 0.89
C TRP A 47 -2.97 0.07 2.07
N GLN A 48 -2.47 0.10 3.32
CA GLN A 48 -3.21 -0.43 4.46
C GLN A 48 -4.49 0.38 4.72
N VAL A 49 -5.62 -0.31 4.82
CA VAL A 49 -6.94 0.29 5.11
C VAL A 49 -7.48 -0.20 6.45
N SER A 50 -8.18 0.69 7.15
CA SER A 50 -9.06 0.37 8.28
C SER A 50 -10.51 0.46 7.80
N LEU A 51 -11.21 -0.66 7.79
CA LEU A 51 -12.65 -0.69 7.54
C LEU A 51 -13.37 -0.38 8.86
N GLN A 52 -14.25 0.62 8.81
CA GLN A 52 -14.99 1.09 9.97
C GLN A 52 -16.49 1.01 9.70
N ASP A 53 -17.26 0.69 10.74
CA ASP A 53 -18.72 0.75 10.67
C ASP A 53 -19.22 2.21 10.76
N SER A 54 -20.55 2.39 10.76
CA SER A 54 -21.17 3.71 10.85
C SER A 54 -20.89 4.45 12.17
N THR A 55 -20.39 3.75 13.19
CA THR A 55 -19.97 4.34 14.48
C THR A 55 -18.50 4.77 14.48
N GLY A 56 -17.74 4.41 13.43
CA GLY A 56 -16.29 4.60 13.38
C GLY A 56 -15.50 3.48 14.05
N PHE A 57 -16.13 2.35 14.38
CA PHE A 57 -15.44 1.22 14.99
C PHE A 57 -14.67 0.41 13.94
N HIS A 58 -13.36 0.24 14.14
CA HIS A 58 -12.54 -0.62 13.30
C HIS A 58 -12.91 -2.08 13.50
N PHE A 59 -13.33 -2.76 12.43
CA PHE A 59 -13.71 -4.18 12.49
C PHE A 59 -12.89 -5.08 11.55
N CYS A 60 -12.26 -4.53 10.52
CA CYS A 60 -11.45 -5.30 9.56
C CYS A 60 -10.38 -4.45 8.86
N GLY A 61 -9.43 -5.15 8.24
CA GLY A 61 -8.42 -4.56 7.35
C GLY A 61 -8.78 -4.63 5.87
N GLY A 62 -7.95 -4.01 5.04
CA GLY A 62 -7.99 -4.13 3.58
C GLY A 62 -6.72 -3.58 2.94
N SER A 63 -6.63 -3.69 1.62
CA SER A 63 -5.55 -3.08 0.84
C SER A 63 -6.10 -2.27 -0.34
N LEU A 64 -5.65 -1.03 -0.49
CA LEU A 64 -5.89 -0.25 -1.71
C LEU A 64 -5.16 -0.91 -2.88
N ILE A 65 -5.91 -1.30 -3.91
CA ILE A 65 -5.36 -1.86 -5.15
C ILE A 65 -5.31 -0.82 -6.27
N ASN A 66 -6.08 0.27 -6.14
CA ASN A 66 -6.01 1.49 -6.93
C ASN A 66 -6.79 2.61 -6.20
N SER A 67 -7.03 3.74 -6.86
CA SER A 67 -7.71 4.91 -6.27
C SER A 67 -9.20 4.72 -5.93
N LEU A 68 -9.84 3.66 -6.41
CA LEU A 68 -11.28 3.42 -6.26
C LEU A 68 -11.62 2.09 -5.59
N TRP A 69 -10.65 1.18 -5.47
CA TRP A 69 -10.90 -0.19 -5.07
C TRP A 69 -10.04 -0.61 -3.88
N VAL A 70 -10.70 -1.19 -2.88
CA VAL A 70 -10.08 -1.86 -1.73
C VAL A 70 -10.36 -3.36 -1.85
N VAL A 71 -9.32 -4.18 -1.73
CA VAL A 71 -9.46 -5.62 -1.53
C VAL A 71 -9.53 -5.93 -0.04
N THR A 72 -10.42 -6.83 0.37
CA THR A 72 -10.55 -7.33 1.74
C THR A 72 -11.00 -8.80 1.75
N ALA A 73 -11.05 -9.42 2.91
CA ALA A 73 -11.51 -10.80 3.06
C ALA A 73 -13.05 -10.87 3.06
N ALA A 74 -13.63 -11.88 2.41
CA ALA A 74 -15.08 -12.05 2.36
C ALA A 74 -15.74 -12.19 3.75
N HIS A 75 -15.04 -12.79 4.73
CA HIS A 75 -15.55 -12.95 6.10
C HIS A 75 -15.65 -11.63 6.87
N CYS A 76 -15.07 -10.53 6.36
CA CYS A 76 -15.27 -9.22 6.96
C CYS A 76 -16.72 -8.74 6.86
N GLY A 77 -17.52 -9.30 5.93
CA GLY A 77 -18.97 -9.04 5.88
C GLY A 77 -19.31 -7.55 5.78
N VAL A 78 -18.59 -6.80 4.93
CA VAL A 78 -18.83 -5.37 4.72
C VAL A 78 -20.24 -5.20 4.14
N THR A 79 -21.12 -4.53 4.90
CA THR A 79 -22.54 -4.28 4.55
C THR A 79 -22.88 -2.81 4.69
#